data_AF-A0A6V7KGM2-F1
#
_entry.id   AF-A0A6V7KGM2-F1
#
_cell.length_a   1.000
_cell.length_b   1.000
_cell.length_c   1.000
_cell.angle_alpha   90.00
_cell.angle_beta   90.00
_cell.angle_gamma   90.00
#
_symmetry.space_group_name_H-M   'P 1'
#
loop_
_entity.id
_entity.type
_entity.pdbx_description
1 polymer ?
#
loop_
_entity_poly.entity_id
_entity_poly.type
_entity_poly.pdbx_seq_one_letter_code
_entity_poly.pdbx_strand_id
1 'polypeptide(L)'
;MCAVFLTGVGGRRGYIESNEADILKIHLIDFCDIIYTPKAAVYKLEDKKFQDLPPLLYKCSLGGCLQMPWSDDEKFFLNETLRGRIRSIDIIETEGETGGLVTMTFDDTDECVAEYLIATGLAHPITPNILKIQRKRGS
;
A
#
# COMPACT_ATOMS: atom_id res chain seq x y z
N MET A 1 10.55 15.59 -8.14
CA MET A 1 11.58 16.17 -7.25
C MET A 1 11.44 15.48 -5.90
N CYS A 2 12.39 14.63 -5.52
CA CYS A 2 12.33 13.87 -4.27
C CYS A 2 12.84 14.73 -3.10
N ALA A 3 12.03 14.85 -2.06
CA ALA A 3 12.35 15.46 -0.79
C ALA A 3 12.80 14.37 0.20
N VAL A 4 13.78 14.69 1.05
CA VAL A 4 14.11 13.90 2.24
C VAL A 4 13.45 14.57 3.43
N PHE A 5 12.64 13.81 4.13
CA PHE A 5 12.14 14.20 5.43
C PHE A 5 12.99 13.55 6.52
N LEU A 6 13.69 14.36 7.32
CA LEU A 6 14.35 13.86 8.53
C LEU A 6 13.30 13.75 9.64
N THR A 7 12.84 12.53 9.87
CA THR A 7 12.25 12.18 11.16
C THR A 7 13.37 12.10 12.21
N GLY A 8 13.04 12.23 13.49
CA GLY A 8 14.00 11.93 14.58
C GLY A 8 14.58 10.50 14.53
N VAL A 9 14.08 9.64 13.63
CA VAL A 9 14.52 8.25 13.40
C VAL A 9 15.15 8.02 12.02
N GLY A 10 15.40 9.07 11.23
CA GLY A 10 16.10 8.99 9.94
C GLY A 10 15.39 9.69 8.77
N GLY A 11 16.08 9.72 7.63
CA GLY A 11 15.61 10.34 6.38
C GLY A 11 14.66 9.42 5.60
N ARG A 12 13.51 9.95 5.16
CA ARG A 12 12.53 9.24 4.32
C ARG A 12 12.37 9.96 2.98
N ARG A 13 12.22 9.21 1.88
CA ARG A 13 11.98 9.76 0.55
C ARG A 13 10.51 10.11 0.38
N GLY A 14 10.23 11.25 -0.24
CA GLY A 14 8.88 11.66 -0.59
C GLY A 14 8.83 12.69 -1.70
N TYR A 15 7.63 13.06 -2.15
CA TYR A 15 7.43 14.22 -3.01
C TYR A 15 6.46 15.20 -2.35
N ILE A 16 6.66 16.49 -2.60
CA ILE A 16 5.77 17.55 -2.12
C ILE A 16 4.53 17.55 -3.02
N GLU A 17 3.36 17.33 -2.43
CA GLU A 17 2.07 17.43 -3.12
C GLU A 17 1.52 18.86 -3.06
N SER A 18 1.53 19.47 -1.88
CA SER A 18 1.07 20.84 -1.69
C SER A 18 1.92 21.61 -0.67
N ASN A 19 1.84 22.93 -0.75
CA ASN A 19 2.58 23.87 0.06
C ASN A 19 1.62 24.97 0.51
N GLU A 20 1.34 25.00 1.81
CA GLU A 20 0.40 25.93 2.43
C GLU A 20 1.12 26.67 3.57
N ALA A 21 1.32 27.98 3.39
CA ALA A 21 2.12 28.81 4.28
C ALA A 21 3.51 28.20 4.56
N ASP A 22 3.75 27.68 5.77
CA ASP A 22 5.02 27.05 6.18
C ASP A 22 4.94 25.53 6.34
N ILE A 23 3.79 24.93 5.99
CA ILE A 23 3.56 23.49 6.05
C ILE A 23 3.55 22.89 4.65
N LEU A 24 4.26 21.77 4.50
CA LEU A 24 4.28 20.96 3.29
C LEU A 24 3.49 19.68 3.52
N LYS A 25 2.63 19.34 2.55
CA LYS A 25 2.01 18.03 2.44
C LYS A 25 2.90 17.14 1.57
N ILE A 26 3.40 16.04 2.12
CA ILE A 26 4.40 15.18 1.49
C ILE A 26 3.87 13.75 1.44
N HIS A 27 3.96 13.11 0.27
CA HIS A 27 3.75 11.67 0.12
C HIS A 27 5.05 10.93 0.33
N LEU A 28 5.08 9.99 1.27
CA LEU A 28 6.23 9.12 1.50
C LEU A 28 6.17 7.93 0.52
N ILE A 29 7.04 7.97 -0.50
CA ILE A 29 7.00 7.01 -1.62
C ILE A 29 7.33 5.56 -1.23
N ASP A 30 7.90 5.36 -0.05
CA ASP A 30 8.30 4.05 0.46
C ASP A 30 7.35 3.49 1.53
N PHE A 31 6.38 4.28 2.00
CA PHE A 31 5.58 3.94 3.20
C PHE A 31 4.07 4.19 3.07
N CYS A 32 3.57 4.63 1.92
CA CYS A 32 2.15 4.96 1.67
C CYS A 32 1.56 6.11 2.51
N ASP A 33 2.33 6.63 3.47
CA ASP A 33 1.89 7.69 4.36
C ASP A 33 1.91 9.06 3.68
N ILE A 34 0.96 9.91 4.08
CA ILE A 34 1.00 11.35 3.85
C ILE A 34 1.36 12.02 5.17
N ILE A 35 2.34 12.91 5.13
CA ILE A 35 2.74 13.71 6.28
C ILE A 35 2.54 15.20 6.02
N TYR A 36 2.28 15.94 7.09
CA TYR A 36 2.26 17.39 7.10
C TYR A 36 3.41 17.85 7.98
N THR A 37 4.34 18.61 7.42
CA THR A 37 5.56 18.98 8.12
C THR A 37 6.04 20.39 7.78
N PRO A 38 6.71 21.10 8.71
CA PRO A 38 7.28 22.41 8.41
C PRO A 38 8.31 22.33 7.28
N LYS A 39 8.37 23.36 6.44
CA LYS A 39 9.39 23.50 5.38
C LYS A 39 10.82 23.30 5.88
N ALA A 40 11.12 23.80 7.08
CA ALA A 40 12.43 23.70 7.71
C ALA A 40 12.88 22.26 8.02
N ALA A 41 11.94 21.31 8.05
CA ALA A 41 12.24 19.90 8.29
C ALA A 41 12.44 19.09 6.99
N VAL A 42 12.38 19.75 5.83
CA VAL A 42 12.45 19.12 4.52
C VAL A 42 13.75 19.53 3.83
N TYR A 43 14.48 18.52 3.37
CA TYR A 43 15.76 18.70 2.71
C TYR A 43 15.68 18.16 1.28
N LYS A 44 16.50 18.73 0.40
CA LYS A 44 16.64 18.21 -0.95
C LYS A 44 17.33 16.85 -0.89
N LEU A 45 16.82 15.85 -1.63
CA LEU A 45 17.53 14.60 -1.81
C LEU A 45 18.69 14.83 -2.79
N GLU A 46 19.92 14.98 -2.29
CA GLU A 46 21.08 15.30 -3.14
C GLU A 46 21.68 14.09 -3.83
N ASP A 47 21.73 12.95 -3.14
CA ASP A 47 22.38 11.75 -3.65
C ASP A 47 21.51 11.05 -4.71
N LYS A 48 22.02 11.08 -5.95
CA LYS A 48 21.34 10.54 -7.14
C LYS A 48 21.00 9.06 -7.00
N LYS A 49 21.80 8.27 -6.26
CA LYS A 49 21.52 6.84 -6.07
C LYS A 49 20.16 6.61 -5.42
N PHE A 50 19.74 7.48 -4.51
CA PHE A 50 18.44 7.38 -3.83
C PHE A 50 17.31 8.00 -4.64
N GLN A 51 17.62 8.89 -5.59
CA GLN A 51 16.63 9.42 -6.54
C GLN A 51 16.27 8.38 -7.60
N ASP A 52 17.25 7.60 -8.05
CA ASP A 52 17.10 6.60 -9.10
C ASP A 52 16.50 5.28 -8.59
N LEU A 53 16.46 5.05 -7.28
CA LEU A 53 15.78 3.88 -6.70
C LEU A 53 14.26 3.97 -6.94
N PRO A 54 13.60 2.90 -7.40
CA PRO A 54 12.15 2.88 -7.54
C PRO A 54 11.47 3.07 -6.17
N PRO A 55 10.20 3.53 -6.14
CA PRO A 55 9.39 3.47 -4.93
C PRO A 55 9.39 2.05 -4.36
N LEU A 56 9.64 1.92 -3.06
CA LEU A 56 9.60 0.60 -2.40
C LEU A 56 8.17 0.19 -2.03
N LEU A 57 7.24 1.14 -2.08
CA LEU A 57 5.83 0.86 -1.89
C LEU A 57 5.24 0.27 -3.17
N TYR A 58 4.65 -0.91 -3.03
CA TYR A 58 3.81 -1.52 -4.06
C TYR A 58 2.37 -1.61 -3.54
N LYS A 59 1.44 -0.96 -4.23
CA LYS A 59 0.03 -0.92 -3.84
C LYS A 59 -0.65 -2.21 -4.30
N CYS A 60 -1.12 -3.01 -3.35
CA CYS A 60 -1.75 -4.28 -3.66
C CYS A 60 -3.26 -4.27 -3.43
N SER A 61 -3.99 -5.00 -4.26
CA SER A 61 -5.35 -5.49 -3.96
C SER A 61 -5.29 -7.00 -3.72
N LEU A 62 -5.98 -7.50 -2.71
CA LEU A 62 -6.05 -8.94 -2.45
C LEU A 62 -7.04 -9.61 -3.42
N GLY A 63 -6.54 -10.55 -4.21
CA GLY A 63 -7.33 -11.35 -5.14
C GLY A 63 -8.32 -12.26 -4.42
N GLY A 64 -9.46 -12.52 -5.06
CA GLY A 64 -10.52 -13.39 -4.51
C GLY A 64 -11.51 -12.68 -3.57
N CYS A 65 -11.15 -11.52 -3.03
CA CYS A 65 -12.01 -10.70 -2.18
C CYS A 65 -12.60 -9.49 -2.93
N LEU A 66 -13.85 -9.14 -2.64
CA LEU A 66 -14.42 -7.89 -3.12
C LEU A 66 -13.70 -6.70 -2.48
N GLN A 67 -13.35 -5.71 -3.31
CA GLN A 67 -12.89 -4.42 -2.80
C GLN A 67 -14.06 -3.75 -2.07
N MET A 68 -13.93 -3.67 -0.75
CA MET A 68 -14.86 -2.95 0.10
C MET A 68 -14.11 -1.90 0.93
N PRO A 69 -14.77 -0.80 1.31
CA PRO A 69 -14.24 0.05 2.36
C PRO A 69 -14.19 -0.75 3.66
N TRP A 70 -13.01 -0.87 4.23
CA TRP A 70 -12.79 -1.46 5.54
C TRP A 70 -13.04 -0.40 6.61
N SER A 71 -13.77 -0.74 7.66
CA SER A 71 -13.82 0.05 8.89
C SER A 71 -12.46 0.04 9.59
N ASP A 72 -12.25 0.97 10.53
CA ASP A 72 -10.97 1.07 11.23
C ASP A 72 -10.70 -0.15 12.13
N ASP A 73 -11.75 -0.75 12.72
CA ASP A 73 -11.65 -1.99 13.48
C ASP A 73 -11.23 -3.16 12.59
N GLU A 74 -11.82 -3.28 11.39
CA GLU A 74 -11.45 -4.35 10.45
C GLU A 74 -10.02 -4.15 9.90
N LYS A 75 -9.59 -2.90 9.65
CA LYS A 75 -8.19 -2.61 9.28
C LYS A 75 -7.23 -3.00 10.39
N PHE A 76 -7.57 -2.70 11.64
CA PHE A 76 -6.76 -3.07 12.79
C PHE A 76 -6.63 -4.59 12.88
N PHE A 77 -7.75 -5.30 12.81
CA PHE A 77 -7.76 -6.77 12.86
C PHE A 77 -6.98 -7.38 11.69
N LEU A 78 -7.17 -6.87 10.47
CA LEU A 78 -6.43 -7.31 9.29
C LEU A 78 -4.93 -7.11 9.49
N ASN A 79 -4.51 -5.92 9.94
CA ASN A 79 -3.10 -5.63 10.19
C ASN A 79 -2.50 -6.58 11.22
N GLU A 80 -3.18 -6.84 12.34
CA GLU A 80 -2.69 -7.79 13.35
C GLU A 80 -2.68 -9.24 12.81
N THR A 81 -3.65 -9.62 11.99
CA THR A 81 -3.74 -10.97 11.39
C THR A 81 -2.60 -11.23 10.42
N LEU A 82 -2.23 -10.22 9.61
CA LEU A 82 -1.17 -10.35 8.61
C LEU A 82 0.23 -10.13 9.19
N ARG A 83 0.36 -9.35 10.28
CA ARG A 83 1.65 -8.94 10.82
C ARG A 83 2.53 -10.15 11.15
N GLY A 84 3.64 -10.28 10.43
CA GLY A 84 4.63 -11.34 10.65
C GLY A 84 4.15 -12.74 10.29
N ARG A 85 3.01 -12.88 9.61
CA ARG A 85 2.42 -14.18 9.24
C ARG A 85 2.39 -14.43 7.74
N ILE A 86 2.86 -13.51 6.90
CA ILE A 86 2.86 -13.68 5.44
C ILE A 86 4.17 -14.32 4.99
N ARG A 87 4.06 -15.45 4.30
CA ARG A 87 5.20 -16.15 3.71
C ARG A 87 5.48 -15.71 2.28
N SER A 88 4.44 -15.65 1.46
CA SER A 88 4.55 -15.34 0.05
C SER A 88 3.44 -14.38 -0.38
N ILE A 89 3.81 -13.52 -1.33
CA ILE A 89 2.91 -12.62 -2.04
C ILE A 89 3.21 -12.84 -3.51
N ASP A 90 2.22 -13.32 -4.26
CA ASP A 90 2.33 -13.58 -5.69
C ASP A 90 1.49 -12.57 -6.46
N ILE A 91 2.09 -11.90 -7.43
CA ILE A 91 1.39 -10.93 -8.28
C ILE A 91 0.63 -11.70 -9.36
N ILE A 92 -0.70 -11.53 -9.36
CA ILE A 92 -1.61 -12.12 -10.34
C ILE A 92 -1.72 -11.21 -11.57
N GLU A 93 -1.85 -9.91 -11.33
CA GLU A 93 -2.03 -8.89 -12.37
C GLU A 93 -1.38 -7.58 -11.93
N THR A 94 -0.71 -6.89 -12.85
CA THR A 94 -0.10 -5.59 -12.58
C THR A 94 -1.04 -4.46 -13.00
N GLU A 95 -1.27 -3.50 -12.11
CA GLU A 95 -2.01 -2.26 -12.34
C GLU A 95 -1.03 -1.08 -12.39
N GLY A 96 -0.41 -0.85 -13.55
CA GLY A 96 0.65 0.15 -13.71
C GLY A 96 1.98 -0.24 -13.05
N GLU A 97 2.84 0.75 -12.77
CA GLU A 97 4.20 0.51 -12.25
C GLU A 97 4.26 0.24 -10.74
N THR A 98 3.26 0.70 -9.99
CA THR A 98 3.27 0.69 -8.52
C THR A 98 2.06 -0.04 -7.92
N GLY A 99 1.32 -0.80 -8.74
CA GLY A 99 0.05 -1.40 -8.33
C GLY A 99 -0.12 -2.83 -8.87
N GLY A 100 -0.88 -3.66 -8.16
CA GLY A 100 -1.25 -4.98 -8.66
C GLY A 100 -2.27 -5.74 -7.82
N LEU A 101 -2.89 -6.75 -8.44
CA LEU A 101 -3.69 -7.76 -7.78
C LEU A 101 -2.77 -8.89 -7.32
N VAL A 102 -2.90 -9.33 -6.07
CA VAL A 102 -2.01 -10.33 -5.46
C VAL A 102 -2.77 -11.46 -4.77
N THR A 103 -2.17 -12.65 -4.72
CA THR A 103 -2.51 -13.67 -3.72
C THR A 103 -1.48 -13.64 -2.61
N MET A 104 -1.90 -14.00 -1.40
CA MET A 104 -1.02 -14.08 -0.23
C MET A 104 -1.24 -15.41 0.48
N THR A 105 -0.16 -15.96 1.03
CA THR A 105 -0.20 -17.21 1.79
C THR A 105 0.42 -17.01 3.17
N PHE A 106 -0.21 -17.59 4.19
CA PHE A 106 0.31 -17.56 5.55
C PHE A 106 1.52 -18.50 5.72
N ASP A 107 2.42 -18.15 6.63
CA ASP A 107 3.65 -18.90 6.93
C ASP A 107 3.42 -20.11 7.84
N ASP A 108 2.38 -20.05 8.68
CA ASP A 108 2.07 -21.06 9.69
C ASP A 108 1.14 -22.17 9.19
N THR A 109 0.30 -21.91 8.19
CA THR A 109 -0.80 -22.83 7.81
C THR A 109 -0.84 -23.24 6.34
N ASP A 110 0.03 -22.70 5.47
CA ASP A 110 -0.11 -22.80 4.00
C ASP A 110 -1.43 -22.25 3.44
N GLU A 111 -2.27 -21.63 4.27
CA GLU A 111 -3.60 -21.18 3.89
C GLU A 111 -3.55 -19.87 3.09
N CYS A 112 -4.44 -19.75 2.10
CA CYS A 112 -4.63 -18.51 1.36
C CYS A 112 -5.29 -17.45 2.24
N VAL A 113 -4.68 -16.26 2.33
CA VAL A 113 -5.21 -15.16 3.15
C VAL A 113 -6.65 -14.78 2.76
N ALA A 114 -6.96 -14.78 1.46
CA ALA A 114 -8.30 -14.46 0.99
C ALA A 114 -9.35 -15.45 1.49
N GLU A 115 -9.04 -16.75 1.48
CA GLU A 115 -9.92 -17.81 1.96
C GLU A 115 -10.17 -17.68 3.46
N TYR A 116 -9.11 -17.44 4.24
CA TYR A 116 -9.21 -17.18 5.66
C TYR A 116 -10.13 -16.00 5.97
N LEU A 117 -9.92 -14.84 5.32
CA LEU A 117 -10.72 -13.64 5.56
C LEU A 117 -12.20 -13.84 5.19
N ILE A 118 -12.47 -14.63 4.15
CA ILE A 118 -13.84 -15.00 3.76
C ILE A 118 -14.47 -15.91 4.82
N ALA A 119 -13.73 -16.92 5.28
CA ALA A 119 -14.21 -17.88 6.29
C ALA A 119 -14.49 -17.22 7.64
N THR A 120 -13.70 -16.20 8.02
CA THR A 120 -13.92 -15.41 9.25
C THR A 120 -14.95 -14.29 9.08
N GLY A 121 -15.53 -14.13 7.89
CA GLY A 121 -16.54 -13.09 7.61
C GLY A 121 -15.98 -11.67 7.50
N LEU A 122 -14.66 -11.51 7.36
CA LEU A 122 -13.99 -10.21 7.23
C LEU A 122 -13.91 -9.73 5.77
N ALA A 123 -14.10 -10.64 4.82
CA ALA A 123 -14.13 -10.32 3.40
C ALA A 123 -15.29 -11.05 2.72
N HIS A 124 -15.74 -10.48 1.59
CA HIS A 124 -16.74 -11.11 0.75
C HIS A 124 -16.07 -11.70 -0.49
N PRO A 125 -16.43 -12.91 -0.93
CA PRO A 125 -15.87 -13.50 -2.14
C PRO A 125 -16.31 -12.71 -3.38
N ILE A 126 -15.40 -12.57 -4.36
CA ILE A 126 -15.79 -12.12 -5.70
C ILE A 126 -16.69 -13.18 -6.33
N THR A 127 -17.97 -12.87 -6.53
CA THR A 127 -18.86 -13.77 -7.27
C THR A 127 -18.61 -13.66 -8.79
N PRO A 128 -18.79 -14.76 -9.57
CA PRO A 128 -18.50 -14.79 -11.01
C PRO A 128 -19.17 -13.69 -11.85
N ASN A 129 -20.30 -13.15 -11.39
CA ASN A 129 -21.02 -12.08 -12.09
C ASN A 129 -20.35 -10.70 -11.98
N ILE A 130 -19.45 -10.47 -11.02
CA ILE A 130 -18.78 -9.17 -10.80
C ILE A 130 -17.53 -9.02 -11.68
N LEU A 131 -16.90 -10.12 -12.11
CA LEU A 131 -15.77 -10.12 -13.05
C LEU A 131 -16.11 -9.45 -14.40
N LYS A 132 -17.38 -9.46 -14.81
CA LYS A 132 -17.85 -8.78 -16.04
C LYS A 132 -17.94 -7.26 -15.88
N ILE A 133 -18.09 -6.75 -14.66
CA ILE A 133 -18.27 -5.31 -14.38
C ILE A 133 -16.92 -4.62 -14.20
N GLN A 134 -15.94 -5.28 -13.56
CA GLN A 134 -14.61 -4.69 -13.38
C GLN A 134 -13.79 -4.62 -14.68
N ARG A 135 -13.93 -5.60 -15.59
CA ARG A 135 -13.32 -5.54 -16.93
C ARG A 135 -13.79 -4.37 -17.80
N LYS A 136 -14.91 -3.71 -17.47
CA LYS A 136 -15.45 -2.56 -18.21
C LYS A 136 -14.99 -1.20 -17.69
N ARG A 137 -14.34 -1.13 -16.53
CA ARG A 137 -13.92 0.15 -15.91
C ARG A 137 -12.43 0.49 -16.10
N GLY A 138 -11.66 -0.40 -16.72
CA GLY A 138 -10.21 -0.25 -16.94
C GLY A 138 -9.79 -0.14 -18.42
N SER A 139 -10.68 0.33 -19.30
CA SER A 139 -10.38 0.58 -20.73
C SER A 139 -10.64 2.03 -21.10
#